data_AF-A0A392T602-F1
#
_entry.id   AF-A0A392T602-F1
#
_cell.length_a   1.000
_cell.length_b   1.000
_cell.length_c   1.000
_cell.angle_alpha   90.00
_cell.angle_beta   90.00
_cell.angle_gamma   90.00
#
_symmetry.space_group_name_H-M   'P 1'
#
loop_
_entity.id
_entity.type
_entity.pdbx_description
1 polymer ?
#
loop_
_entity_poly.entity_id
_entity_poly.type
_entity_poly.pdbx_seq_one_letter_code
_entity_poly.pdbx_strand_id
1 'polypeptide(L)' 'MKEVHGVQPKLEHYGCLIDLLGRAGRLKEAEERLQGMAMKPNAVLWRSLLGAARLHGNVDVGEVALR' A
#
# COMPACT_ATOMS: atom_id res chain seq x y z
N MET A 1 4.91 9.89 -10.22
CA MET A 1 3.70 10.75 -10.27
C MET A 1 4.04 12.22 -10.07
N LYS A 2 4.51 12.65 -8.89
CA LYS A 2 4.85 14.07 -8.67
C LYS A 2 6.07 14.54 -9.47
N GLU A 3 7.18 13.82 -9.38
CA GLU A 3 8.45 14.22 -10.02
C GLU A 3 8.40 14.10 -11.54
N VAL A 4 7.79 13.02 -12.04
CA VAL A 4 7.77 12.70 -13.49
C VAL A 4 6.63 13.42 -14.22
N HIS A 5 5.47 13.59 -13.59
CA HIS A 5 4.27 14.11 -14.27
C HIS A 5 3.70 15.39 -13.63
N GLY A 6 4.31 15.92 -12.56
CA GLY A 6 3.79 17.08 -11.84
C GLY A 6 2.50 16.83 -11.05
N VAL A 7 1.99 15.59 -11.04
CA VAL A 7 0.71 15.24 -10.41
C VAL A 7 0.93 14.82 -8.97
N GLN A 8 0.36 15.57 -8.04
CA GLN A 8 0.34 15.20 -6.62
C GLN A 8 -0.57 13.97 -6.43
N PRO A 9 -0.03 12.83 -5.94
CA PRO A 9 -0.83 11.64 -5.67
C PRO A 9 -1.92 11.94 -4.63
N LYS A 10 -3.07 11.28 -4.80
CA LYS A 10 -4.22 11.34 -3.91
C LYS A 10 -4.44 9.96 -3.31
N LEU A 11 -5.31 9.87 -2.31
CA LEU A 11 -5.65 8.60 -1.64
C LEU A 11 -6.07 7.51 -2.64
N GLU A 12 -6.83 7.86 -3.67
CA GLU A 12 -7.32 6.92 -4.69
C GLU A 12 -6.16 6.34 -5.52
N HIS A 13 -5.18 7.18 -5.86
CA HIS A 13 -3.99 6.74 -6.60
C HIS A 13 -3.16 5.76 -5.78
N TYR A 14 -3.01 5.99 -4.48
CA TYR A 14 -2.35 5.03 -3.58
C TYR A 14 -3.17 3.75 -3.45
N GLY A 15 -4.51 3.84 -3.35
CA GLY A 15 -5.38 2.67 -3.32
C GLY A 15 -5.15 1.72 -4.49
N CYS A 16 -5.14 2.27 -5.71
CA CYS A 16 -4.81 1.50 -6.91
C CYS A 16 -3.39 0.92 -6.87
N LEU A 17 -2.39 1.72 -6.47
CA LEU A 17 -1.00 1.26 -6.42
C LEU A 17 -0.79 0.12 -5.42
N ILE A 18 -1.36 0.23 -4.23
CA ILE A 18 -1.24 -0.78 -3.17
C ILE A 18 -1.98 -2.06 -3.56
N ASP A 19 -3.17 -1.98 -4.15
CA ASP A 19 -3.88 -3.16 -4.66
C ASP A 19 -3.08 -3.88 -5.76
N LEU A 20 -2.50 -3.13 -6.71
CA LEU A 20 -1.68 -3.70 -7.78
C LEU A 20 -0.41 -4.38 -7.26
N LEU A 21 0.34 -3.72 -6.38
CA LEU A 21 1.54 -4.30 -5.76
C LEU A 21 1.19 -5.52 -4.89
N GLY A 22 0.09 -5.41 -4.14
CA GLY A 22 -0.44 -6.47 -3.30
C GLY A 22 -0.76 -7.74 -4.08
N ARG A 23 -1.52 -7.63 -5.18
CA ARG A 23 -1.86 -8.75 -6.07
C ARG A 23 -0.64 -9.37 -6.75
N ALA A 24 0.39 -8.57 -7.00
CA ALA A 24 1.65 -9.03 -7.59
C ALA A 24 2.58 -9.72 -6.56
N GLY A 25 2.17 -9.83 -5.28
CA GLY A 25 3.01 -10.36 -4.20
C GLY A 25 4.16 -9.44 -3.78
N ARG A 26 4.19 -8.19 -4.26
CA ARG A 26 5.23 -7.20 -3.96
C ARG A 26 4.93 -6.47 -2.65
N LEU A 27 4.74 -7.23 -1.58
CA LEU A 27 4.18 -6.73 -0.32
C LEU A 27 5.07 -5.72 0.40
N LYS A 28 6.39 -5.94 0.42
CA LYS A 28 7.34 -4.98 1.02
C LYS A 28 7.30 -3.63 0.32
N GLU A 29 7.26 -3.64 -1.01
CA GLU A 29 7.13 -2.37 -1.73
C GLU A 29 5.77 -1.73 -1.48
N ALA A 30 4.68 -2.51 -1.42
CA ALA A 30 3.38 -1.96 -1.06
C ALA A 30 3.42 -1.28 0.32
N GLU A 31 4.02 -1.92 1.31
CA GLU A 31 4.24 -1.34 2.64
C GLU A 31 5.06 -0.03 2.57
N GLU A 32 6.21 -0.05 1.91
CA GLU A 32 7.09 1.13 1.76
C GLU A 32 6.36 2.29 1.07
N ARG A 33 5.56 2.02 0.04
CA ARG A 33 4.77 3.05 -0.66
C ARG A 33 3.69 3.63 0.23
N LEU A 34 3.06 2.81 1.06
CA LEU A 34 1.99 3.22 1.96
C LEU A 34 2.56 4.03 3.13
N GLN A 35 3.69 3.63 3.70
CA GLN A 35 4.37 4.37 4.78
C GLN A 35 5.04 5.66 4.29
N GLY A 36 5.54 5.69 3.05
CA GLY A 36 6.15 6.86 2.41
C GLY A 36 5.16 7.91 1.91
N MET A 37 3.86 7.76 2.20
CA MET A 37 2.85 8.73 1.78
C MET A 37 3.06 10.08 2.46
N ALA A 38 3.01 11.16 1.67
CA ALA A 38 3.01 12.54 2.20
C ALA A 38 1.72 12.91 2.98
N MET A 39 0.78 11.98 3.11
CA MET A 39 -0.47 12.12 3.82
C MET A 39 -0.75 10.85 4.61
N LYS A 40 -1.53 10.96 5.69
CA LYS A 40 -1.85 9.81 6.53
C LYS A 40 -2.65 8.76 5.75
N PRO A 41 -2.22 7.48 5.72
CA PRO A 41 -3.00 6.41 5.12
C PRO A 41 -4.33 6.22 5.87
N ASN A 42 -5.39 5.88 5.15
CA ASN A 42 -6.68 5.57 5.76
C ASN A 42 -6.82 4.05 6.02
N ALA A 43 -7.86 3.67 6.76
CA ALA A 43 -8.12 2.27 7.11
C ALA A 43 -8.34 1.36 5.88
N VAL A 44 -8.77 1.91 4.75
CA VAL A 44 -9.00 1.14 3.51
C VAL A 44 -7.66 0.69 2.93
N LEU A 45 -6.66 1.57 2.88
CA LEU A 45 -5.32 1.23 2.38
C LEU A 45 -4.65 0.15 3.24
N TRP A 46 -4.73 0.27 4.56
CA TRP A 46 -4.21 -0.76 5.48
C TRP A 46 -4.93 -2.09 5.31
N ARG A 47 -6.26 -2.07 5.14
CA ARG A 47 -7.04 -3.29 4.87
C ARG A 47 -6.65 -3.95 3.56
N SER A 48 -6.36 -3.18 2.51
CA SER A 48 -5.86 -3.71 1.24
C SER A 48 -4.51 -4.39 1.42
N LEU A 49 -3.57 -3.77 2.14
CA LEU A 49 -2.27 -4.35 2.45
C LEU A 49 -2.41 -5.65 3.27
N LEU A 50 -3.26 -5.66 4.30
CA LEU A 50 -3.55 -6.84 5.12
C LEU A 50 -4.16 -7.98 4.29
N GLY A 51 -5.09 -7.65 3.39
CA GLY A 51 -5.70 -8.63 2.49
C GLY A 51 -4.66 -9.29 1.57
N ALA A 52 -3.74 -8.49 1.02
CA ALA A 52 -2.64 -8.99 0.20
C ALA A 52 -1.64 -9.83 1.03
N ALA A 53 -1.28 -9.37 2.23
CA ALA A 53 -0.43 -10.12 3.16
C ALA A 53 -1.02 -11.50 3.49
N ARG A 54 -2.31 -11.56 3.79
CA ARG A 54 -3.05 -12.82 3.99
C ARG A 54 -3.04 -13.71 2.75
N LEU A 55 -3.28 -13.14 1.56
CA LEU A 55 -3.31 -13.89 0.29
C LEU A 55 -1.97 -14.59 0.01
N HIS A 56 -0.85 -13.92 0.31
CA HIS A 56 0.49 -14.45 0.06
C HIS A 56 1.14 -15.12 1.29
N GLY A 57 0.42 -15.22 2.41
CA GLY A 57 0.94 -15.85 3.64
C GLY A 57 2.09 -15.09 4.30
N ASN A 58 2.19 -13.77 4.10
CA ASN A 58 3.27 -12.95 4.67
C ASN A 58 2.82 -12.36 6.01
N VAL A 59 3.24 -13.01 7.10
CA VAL A 59 2.86 -12.63 8.47
C VAL A 59 3.45 -11.27 8.86
N ASP A 60 4.70 -11.00 8.53
CA ASP A 60 5.39 -9.76 8.92
C ASP A 60 4.64 -8.51 8.42
N VAL A 61 4.29 -8.48 7.12
CA VAL A 61 3.53 -7.37 6.54
C VAL A 61 2.10 -7.34 7.09
N GLY A 62 1.52 -8.50 7.40
CA GLY A 62 0.21 -8.61 8.02
C GLY A 62 0.15 -7.97 9.41
N GLU A 63 1.18 -8.18 10.23
CA GLU A 63 1.28 -7.55 11.55
C GLU A 63 1.44 -6.04 11.46
N VAL A 64 2.24 -5.55 10.50
CA VAL A 64 2.37 -4.11 10.26
C VAL A 64 1.01 -3.50 9.89
N ALA A 65 0.25 -4.17 9.02
CA ALA A 65 -1.05 -3.67 8.57
C ALA A 65 -2.16 -3.71 9.64
N LEU A 66 -1.92 -4.36 10.79
CA LEU A 66 -2.85 -4.42 11.93
C LEU A 66 -2.58 -3.36 13.02
N ARG A 67 -1.44 -2.64 12.95
CA ARG A 67 -1.07 -1.60 13.91
C ARG A 67 -1.72 -0.25 13.58
#